data_AF-A0A7X8AN66-F1
#
_entry.id   AF-A0A7X8AN66-F1
#
_cell.length_a   1.000
_cell.length_b   1.000
_cell.length_c   1.000
_cell.angle_alpha   90.00
_cell.angle_beta   90.00
_cell.angle_gamma   90.00
#
_symmetry.space_group_name_H-M   'P 1'
#
loop_
_entity.id
_entity.type
_entity.pdbx_description
1 polymer ?
#
loop_
_entity_poly.entity_id
_entity_poly.type
_entity_poly.pdbx_seq_one_letter_code
_entity_poly.pdbx_strand_id
1 'polypeptide(L)'
;MAATTQLLVSPAPTGADADAAVPTPLAPPAAEPDPTLLVRTVRADRHDDPRGSLVCADFAGLDFAAVRAFVVTGAAGAVRGGHAHRRGRQLMMLAAGQVLLDVVVDGVHRRLHLPRDARAVLVEPGVWARQTYLGEGSVLTVLCDTPYDPDDYVTDCPLPALPGLDATDPGTNP
;
A
#
# COMPACT_ATOMS: atom_id res chain seq x y z
N MET A 1 -29.33 -77.55 17.73
CA MET A 1 -28.46 -77.03 18.81
C MET A 1 -27.19 -76.49 18.18
N ALA A 2 -26.78 -75.29 18.63
CA ALA A 2 -25.52 -74.56 18.37
C ALA A 2 -25.16 -74.21 16.91
N ALA A 3 -25.40 -72.95 16.56
CA ALA A 3 -24.83 -72.26 15.42
C ALA A 3 -23.37 -71.83 15.73
N THR A 4 -22.43 -72.15 14.85
CA THR A 4 -21.04 -71.66 14.91
C THR A 4 -20.92 -70.44 14.01
N THR A 5 -20.87 -69.26 14.64
CA THR A 5 -20.55 -67.98 14.02
C THR A 5 -19.08 -67.97 13.57
N GLN A 6 -18.83 -67.94 12.26
CA GLN A 6 -17.52 -67.63 11.72
C GLN A 6 -17.33 -66.11 11.70
N LEU A 7 -16.27 -65.64 12.39
CA LEU A 7 -15.85 -64.25 12.46
C LEU A 7 -15.13 -63.87 11.15
N LEU A 8 -15.73 -62.96 10.39
CA LEU A 8 -15.09 -62.27 9.27
C LEU A 8 -13.97 -61.35 9.80
N VAL A 9 -12.72 -61.64 9.45
CA VAL A 9 -11.60 -60.70 9.55
C VAL A 9 -11.37 -60.12 8.15
N SER A 10 -11.66 -58.83 7.98
CA SER A 10 -11.38 -58.08 6.75
C SER A 10 -9.87 -57.92 6.54
N PRO A 11 -9.38 -57.94 5.29
CA PRO A 11 -8.01 -57.54 5.00
C PRO A 11 -7.85 -56.01 5.16
N ALA A 12 -6.68 -55.60 5.63
CA ALA A 12 -6.27 -54.19 5.73
C ALA A 12 -6.26 -53.51 4.35
N PRO A 13 -6.62 -52.22 4.24
CA PRO A 13 -6.49 -51.48 2.98
C PRO A 13 -5.02 -51.23 2.65
N THR A 14 -4.54 -51.89 1.60
CA THR A 14 -3.33 -51.53 0.85
C THR A 14 -3.59 -50.31 -0.01
N GLY A 15 -2.62 -49.39 -0.05
CA GLY A 15 -2.48 -48.41 -1.11
C GLY A 15 -2.96 -47.01 -0.74
N ALA A 16 -1.99 -46.16 -0.40
CA ALA A 16 -2.16 -44.72 -0.44
C ALA A 16 -2.28 -44.28 -1.91
N ASP A 17 -3.49 -43.93 -2.35
CA ASP A 17 -3.64 -43.02 -3.49
C ASP A 17 -3.48 -41.61 -2.94
N ALA A 18 -2.25 -41.12 -2.98
CA ALA A 18 -1.97 -39.70 -2.87
C ALA A 18 -2.60 -39.04 -4.09
N ASP A 19 -3.63 -38.23 -3.82
CA ASP A 19 -4.28 -37.35 -4.78
C ASP A 19 -3.21 -36.56 -5.53
N ALA A 20 -2.99 -36.91 -6.80
CA ALA A 20 -2.08 -36.21 -7.68
C ALA A 20 -2.68 -34.84 -7.98
N ALA A 21 -2.39 -33.87 -7.11
CA ALA A 21 -2.70 -32.47 -7.34
C ALA A 21 -2.13 -32.07 -8.70
N VAL A 22 -3.03 -31.86 -9.66
CA VAL A 22 -2.72 -31.25 -10.95
C VAL A 22 -2.02 -29.92 -10.65
N PRO A 23 -0.76 -29.71 -11.07
CA PRO A 23 -0.10 -28.45 -10.80
C PRO A 23 -0.87 -27.34 -11.51
N THR A 24 -1.42 -26.42 -10.72
CA THR A 24 -1.98 -25.16 -11.22
C THR A 24 -0.95 -24.52 -12.14
N PRO A 25 -1.31 -24.15 -13.38
CA PRO A 25 -0.36 -23.51 -14.28
C PRO A 25 0.17 -22.25 -13.59
N LEU A 26 1.50 -22.14 -13.53
CA LEU A 26 2.20 -20.97 -13.01
C LEU A 26 1.64 -19.76 -13.76
N ALA A 27 1.03 -18.83 -13.03
CA ALA A 27 0.57 -17.58 -13.60
C ALA A 27 1.73 -16.95 -14.41
N PRO A 28 1.47 -16.34 -15.56
CA PRO A 28 2.52 -15.65 -16.30
C PRO A 28 3.23 -14.68 -15.35
N PRO A 29 4.57 -14.52 -15.45
CA PRO A 29 5.26 -13.52 -14.65
C PRO A 29 4.53 -12.19 -14.84
N ALA A 30 4.15 -11.56 -13.73
CA ALA A 30 3.47 -10.27 -13.76
C ALA A 30 4.28 -9.36 -14.68
N ALA A 31 3.62 -8.79 -15.71
CA ALA A 31 4.26 -7.84 -16.59
C ALA A 31 4.95 -6.78 -15.72
N GLU A 32 6.23 -6.52 -15.96
CA GLU A 32 6.95 -5.52 -15.17
C GLU A 32 6.15 -4.22 -15.20
N PRO A 33 5.84 -3.63 -14.04
CA PRO A 33 4.95 -2.48 -14.00
C PRO A 33 5.60 -1.35 -14.81
N ASP A 34 4.84 -0.79 -15.75
CA ASP A 34 5.21 0.48 -16.38
C ASP A 34 5.54 1.47 -15.25
N PRO A 35 6.71 2.15 -15.27
CA PRO A 35 7.13 3.05 -14.20
C PRO A 35 6.15 4.20 -13.93
N THR A 36 5.25 4.52 -14.88
CA THR A 36 4.14 5.45 -14.66
C THR A 36 2.98 4.87 -13.84
N LEU A 37 2.94 3.54 -13.67
CA LEU A 37 1.97 2.83 -12.84
C LEU A 37 2.37 2.73 -11.38
N LEU A 38 3.63 2.93 -10.99
CA LEU A 38 4.02 2.78 -9.58
C LEU A 38 3.55 3.94 -8.68
N VAL A 39 3.29 5.11 -9.28
CA VAL A 39 2.67 6.24 -8.59
C VAL A 39 1.53 6.76 -9.43
N ARG A 40 0.29 6.44 -9.03
CA ARG A 40 -0.91 6.77 -9.79
C ARG A 40 -1.71 7.84 -9.10
N THR A 41 -2.14 8.80 -9.89
CA THR A 41 -3.10 9.80 -9.47
C THR A 41 -4.51 9.20 -9.50
N VAL A 42 -5.17 9.16 -8.35
CA VAL A 42 -6.55 8.70 -8.18
C VAL A 42 -7.49 9.90 -8.18
N ARG A 43 -8.57 9.80 -8.96
CA ARG A 43 -9.59 10.84 -9.02
C ARG A 43 -10.37 10.89 -7.72
N ALA A 44 -10.44 12.08 -7.14
CA ALA A 44 -11.37 12.42 -6.07
C ALA A 44 -12.21 13.58 -6.58
N ASP A 45 -13.53 13.46 -6.52
CA ASP A 45 -14.45 14.51 -6.92
C ASP A 45 -14.75 15.40 -5.73
N ARG A 46 -14.67 16.72 -5.96
CA ARG A 46 -14.96 17.75 -4.98
C ARG A 46 -16.30 18.41 -5.30
N HIS A 47 -17.16 18.49 -4.31
CA HIS A 47 -18.47 19.11 -4.37
C HIS A 47 -18.55 20.20 -3.30
N ASP A 48 -18.65 21.46 -3.72
CA ASP A 48 -18.78 22.61 -2.82
C ASP A 48 -20.24 23.10 -2.82
N ASP A 49 -20.80 23.35 -1.64
CA ASP A 49 -22.13 23.94 -1.43
C ASP A 49 -22.14 24.88 -0.19
N PRO A 50 -23.21 25.64 0.09
CA PRO A 50 -23.24 26.58 1.23
C PRO A 50 -23.01 25.95 2.61
N ARG A 51 -23.12 24.62 2.76
CA ARG A 51 -22.85 23.87 4.00
C ARG A 51 -21.38 23.47 4.13
N GLY A 52 -20.59 23.59 3.06
CA GLY A 52 -19.16 23.26 3.05
C GLY A 52 -18.71 22.51 1.79
N SER A 53 -17.67 21.70 1.95
CA SER A 53 -17.05 20.95 0.86
C SER A 53 -17.08 19.46 1.16
N LEU A 54 -17.44 18.64 0.17
CA LEU A 54 -17.33 17.18 0.20
C LEU A 54 -16.29 16.75 -0.83
N VAL A 55 -15.34 15.92 -0.40
CA VAL A 55 -14.40 15.25 -1.31
C VAL A 55 -14.66 13.75 -1.22
N CYS A 56 -14.93 13.12 -2.36
CA CYS A 56 -15.20 11.70 -2.44
C CYS A 56 -14.25 11.07 -3.45
N ALA A 57 -13.63 9.96 -3.07
CA ALA A 57 -12.91 9.11 -4.01
C ALA A 57 -13.51 7.72 -3.98
N ASP A 58 -13.82 7.19 -5.16
CA ASP A 58 -14.20 5.80 -5.34
C ASP A 58 -12.95 4.96 -5.59
N PHE A 59 -12.81 3.88 -4.85
CA PHE A 59 -11.69 2.94 -4.99
C PHE A 59 -12.08 1.71 -5.82
N ALA A 60 -13.32 1.63 -6.28
CA ALA A 60 -13.75 0.63 -7.24
C ALA A 60 -12.86 0.71 -8.49
N GLY A 61 -12.21 -0.40 -8.83
CA GLY A 61 -11.29 -0.50 -9.98
C GLY A 61 -9.82 -0.19 -9.67
N LEU A 62 -9.46 0.18 -8.44
CA LEU A 62 -8.05 0.33 -8.03
C LEU A 62 -7.40 -0.99 -7.56
N ASP A 63 -8.20 -2.06 -7.46
CA ASP A 63 -7.81 -3.32 -6.81
C ASP A 63 -7.16 -3.08 -5.44
N PHE A 64 -7.67 -2.12 -4.68
CA PHE A 64 -7.13 -1.65 -3.41
C PHE A 64 -8.17 -1.78 -2.31
N ALA A 65 -7.90 -2.64 -1.32
CA ALA A 65 -8.77 -2.86 -0.18
C ALA A 65 -8.12 -2.30 1.08
N ALA A 66 -8.55 -1.13 1.52
CA ALA A 66 -8.00 -0.51 2.72
C ALA A 66 -8.29 -1.36 3.96
N VAL A 67 -7.24 -1.76 4.69
CA VAL A 67 -7.32 -2.50 5.95
C VAL A 67 -6.76 -1.68 7.13
N ARG A 68 -6.10 -0.56 6.83
CA ARG A 68 -5.55 0.36 7.82
C ARG A 68 -5.65 1.79 7.31
N ALA A 69 -5.86 2.73 8.24
CA ALA A 69 -5.86 4.15 7.96
C ALA A 69 -5.11 4.88 9.08
N PHE A 70 -4.41 5.95 8.71
CA PHE A 70 -3.83 6.87 9.67
C PHE A 70 -3.86 8.29 9.14
N VAL A 71 -3.74 9.25 10.05
CA VAL A 71 -3.74 10.68 9.74
C VAL A 71 -2.41 11.25 10.18
N VAL A 72 -1.76 11.98 9.28
CA VAL A 72 -0.49 12.64 9.54
C VAL A 72 -0.68 14.15 9.49
N THR A 73 -0.26 14.80 10.56
CA THR A 73 -0.20 16.25 10.67
C THR A 73 1.24 16.68 10.94
N GLY A 74 1.61 17.86 10.47
CA GLY A 74 2.92 18.44 10.71
C GLY A 74 2.83 19.95 10.88
N ALA A 75 3.80 20.52 11.60
CA ALA A 75 4.05 21.96 11.54
C ALA A 75 4.47 22.37 10.13
N ALA A 76 4.37 23.65 9.79
CA ALA A 76 4.90 24.16 8.53
C ALA A 76 6.42 23.87 8.45
N GLY A 77 6.87 23.31 7.33
CA GLY A 77 8.24 22.84 7.11
C GLY A 77 8.55 21.45 7.67
N ALA A 78 7.61 20.80 8.38
CA ALA A 78 7.83 19.45 8.88
C ALA A 78 7.97 18.44 7.74
N VAL A 79 8.80 17.43 7.97
CA VAL A 79 9.08 16.36 7.03
C VAL A 79 8.71 15.02 7.68
N ARG A 80 8.03 14.16 6.91
CA ARG A 80 7.63 12.80 7.33
C ARG A 80 7.84 11.83 6.16
N GLY A 81 7.73 10.53 6.43
CA GLY A 81 8.01 9.49 5.42
C GLY A 81 9.50 9.17 5.40
N GLY A 82 10.11 9.22 4.21
CA GLY A 82 11.53 8.92 4.06
C GLY A 82 11.83 7.43 3.97
N HIS A 83 10.88 6.65 3.44
CA HIS A 83 10.99 5.20 3.30
C HIS A 83 10.14 4.70 2.14
N ALA A 84 10.38 3.45 1.75
CA ALA A 84 9.49 2.66 0.91
C ALA A 84 8.85 1.53 1.74
N HIS A 85 7.80 0.92 1.20
CA HIS A 85 7.19 -0.30 1.71
C HIS A 85 7.57 -1.49 0.82
N ARG A 86 7.90 -2.65 1.40
CA ARG A 86 8.20 -3.87 0.63
C ARG A 86 6.94 -4.45 -0.02
N ARG A 87 5.81 -4.37 0.68
CA ARG A 87 4.54 -5.00 0.28
C ARG A 87 3.34 -4.06 0.31
N GLY A 88 3.30 -3.13 1.26
CA GLY A 88 2.14 -2.26 1.43
C GLY A 88 1.98 -1.23 0.31
N ARG A 89 0.74 -1.08 -0.20
CA ARG A 89 0.32 0.06 -1.01
C ARG A 89 -0.22 1.15 -0.12
N GLN A 90 0.03 2.40 -0.49
CA GLN A 90 -0.46 3.57 0.26
C GLN A 90 -1.25 4.50 -0.65
N LEU A 91 -2.50 4.78 -0.27
CA LEU A 91 -3.30 5.82 -0.88
C LEU A 91 -3.29 7.07 0.01
N MET A 92 -2.62 8.12 -0.47
CA MET A 92 -2.44 9.39 0.25
C MET A 92 -3.45 10.43 -0.24
N MET A 93 -4.32 10.92 0.64
CA MET A 93 -5.33 11.93 0.35
C MET A 93 -5.17 13.14 1.26
N LEU A 94 -5.02 14.32 0.67
CA LEU A 94 -4.90 15.57 1.43
C LEU A 94 -6.29 16.04 1.87
N ALA A 95 -6.53 16.07 3.18
CA ALA A 95 -7.78 16.56 3.75
C ALA A 95 -7.77 18.08 3.96
N ALA A 96 -6.61 18.65 4.31
CA ALA A 96 -6.44 20.09 4.50
C ALA A 96 -4.98 20.53 4.27
N GLY A 97 -4.79 21.81 3.98
CA GLY A 97 -3.47 22.44 3.84
C GLY A 97 -2.77 22.15 2.52
N GLN A 98 -1.44 21.99 2.58
CA GLN A 98 -0.57 21.80 1.41
C GLN A 98 0.57 20.84 1.78
N VAL A 99 0.72 19.78 0.99
CA VAL A 99 1.80 18.80 1.15
C VAL A 99 2.51 18.60 -0.18
N LEU A 100 3.83 18.59 -0.13
CA LEU A 100 4.70 18.18 -1.22
C LEU A 100 5.10 16.72 -1.01
N LEU A 101 4.87 15.90 -2.03
CA LEU A 101 5.23 14.49 -2.02
C LEU A 101 6.41 14.28 -2.98
N ASP A 102 7.58 14.00 -2.43
CA ASP A 102 8.74 13.53 -3.16
C ASP A 102 8.67 12.00 -3.24
N VAL A 103 8.81 11.44 -4.44
CA VAL A 103 8.88 9.99 -4.68
C VAL A 103 10.11 9.65 -5.51
N VAL A 104 10.65 8.46 -5.29
CA VAL A 104 11.67 7.88 -6.18
C VAL A 104 11.15 6.58 -6.75
N VAL A 105 11.08 6.52 -8.08
CA VAL A 105 10.63 5.37 -8.85
C VAL A 105 11.73 5.00 -9.83
N ASP A 106 12.27 3.79 -9.74
CA ASP A 106 13.36 3.30 -10.60
C ASP A 106 14.57 4.26 -10.69
N GLY A 107 14.94 4.83 -9.55
CA GLY A 107 16.05 5.80 -9.47
C GLY A 107 15.74 7.17 -10.06
N VAL A 108 14.49 7.47 -10.41
CA VAL A 108 14.07 8.79 -10.88
C VAL A 108 13.27 9.51 -9.79
N HIS A 109 13.76 10.67 -9.38
CA HIS A 109 13.04 11.55 -8.45
C HIS A 109 11.89 12.27 -9.17
N ARG A 110 10.73 12.28 -8.52
CA ARG A 110 9.57 13.08 -8.93
C ARG A 110 9.01 13.81 -7.73
N ARG A 111 8.49 14.99 -7.99
CA ARG A 111 7.86 15.86 -6.99
C ARG A 111 6.43 16.16 -7.39
N LEU A 112 5.50 15.82 -6.51
CA LEU A 112 4.07 15.97 -6.69
C LEU A 112 3.55 16.97 -5.66
N HIS A 113 2.84 18.00 -6.10
CA HIS A 113 2.01 18.78 -5.20
C HIS A 113 0.71 18.03 -5.01
N LEU A 114 0.32 17.74 -3.77
CA LEU A 114 -1.00 17.20 -3.47
C LEU A 114 -2.01 18.36 -3.49
N PRO A 115 -2.85 18.50 -4.53
CA PRO A 115 -3.76 19.63 -4.67
C PRO A 115 -4.97 19.49 -3.76
N ARG A 116 -5.57 20.62 -3.37
CA ARG A 116 -6.78 20.68 -2.54
C ARG A 116 -8.06 20.26 -3.29
N ASP A 117 -8.02 20.29 -4.61
CA ASP A 117 -9.14 20.14 -5.53
C ASP A 117 -9.24 18.74 -6.16
N ALA A 118 -8.14 17.99 -6.20
CA ALA A 118 -8.04 16.56 -6.46
C ALA A 118 -6.55 16.25 -6.33
N ARG A 119 -6.08 15.19 -5.69
CA ARG A 119 -6.00 13.85 -6.24
C ARG A 119 -5.39 13.01 -5.14
N ALA A 120 -6.05 11.94 -4.73
CA ALA A 120 -5.35 10.97 -3.91
C ALA A 120 -4.21 10.39 -4.75
N VAL A 121 -3.08 10.07 -4.13
CA VAL A 121 -1.94 9.44 -4.81
C VAL A 121 -1.81 8.03 -4.28
N LEU A 122 -1.96 7.06 -5.18
CA LEU A 122 -1.68 5.66 -4.89
C LEU A 122 -0.19 5.41 -5.16
N VAL A 123 0.51 4.97 -4.13
CA VAL A 123 1.92 4.62 -4.14
C VAL A 123 2.02 3.10 -4.01
N GLU A 124 2.57 2.47 -5.04
CA GLU A 124 2.82 1.04 -5.09
C GLU A 124 4.04 0.64 -4.21
N PRO A 125 4.20 -0.65 -3.86
CA PRO A 125 5.34 -1.10 -3.07
C PRO A 125 6.65 -0.86 -3.82
N GLY A 126 7.74 -0.71 -3.08
CA GLY A 126 9.06 -0.41 -3.62
C GLY A 126 9.31 1.07 -3.95
N VAL A 127 8.27 1.91 -3.94
CA VAL A 127 8.43 3.35 -4.13
C VAL A 127 8.83 4.03 -2.83
N TRP A 128 9.99 4.68 -2.83
CA TRP A 128 10.40 5.53 -1.71
C TRP A 128 9.62 6.84 -1.74
N ALA A 129 9.04 7.25 -0.62
CA ALA A 129 8.18 8.43 -0.52
C ALA A 129 8.53 9.30 0.70
N ARG A 130 8.50 10.62 0.52
CA ARG A 130 8.73 11.63 1.57
C ARG A 130 7.75 12.79 1.40
N GLN A 131 7.21 13.24 2.53
CA GLN A 131 6.20 14.29 2.60
C GLN A 131 6.79 15.53 3.27
N THR A 132 6.61 16.71 2.66
CA THR A 132 6.92 18.01 3.26
C THR A 132 5.63 18.79 3.46
N TYR A 133 5.34 19.20 4.69
CA TYR A 133 4.13 19.91 5.07
C TYR A 133 4.37 21.41 4.91
N LEU A 134 3.71 22.04 3.93
CA LEU A 134 4.05 23.42 3.52
C LEU A 134 3.31 24.50 4.32
N GLY A 135 2.19 24.15 4.96
CA GLY A 135 1.39 25.08 5.75
C GLY A 135 0.96 24.50 7.08
N GLU A 136 0.72 25.38 8.06
CA GLU A 136 0.08 24.99 9.31
C GLU A 136 -1.31 24.38 9.07
N GLY A 137 -1.67 23.40 9.90
CA GLY A 137 -2.96 22.71 9.75
C GLY A 137 -3.06 21.81 8.52
N SER A 138 -1.93 21.43 7.90
CA SER A 138 -1.92 20.43 6.84
C SER A 138 -2.24 19.04 7.41
N VAL A 139 -3.24 18.37 6.82
CA VAL A 139 -3.76 17.08 7.27
C VAL A 139 -3.75 16.12 6.09
N LEU A 140 -2.91 15.08 6.19
CA LEU A 140 -2.82 14.01 5.20
C LEU A 140 -3.44 12.74 5.75
N THR A 141 -4.48 12.23 5.08
CA THR A 141 -5.04 10.91 5.37
C THR A 141 -4.35 9.87 4.51
N VAL A 142 -3.90 8.77 5.09
CA VAL A 142 -3.28 7.67 4.36
C VAL A 142 -4.06 6.40 4.63
N LEU A 143 -4.47 5.72 3.57
CA LEU A 143 -5.07 4.40 3.61
C LEU A 143 -4.02 3.38 3.14
N CYS A 144 -3.99 2.22 3.78
CA CYS A 144 -3.10 1.11 3.43
C CYS A 144 -3.89 -0.17 3.24
N ASP A 145 -3.45 -1.00 2.30
CA ASP A 145 -4.02 -2.34 2.06
C ASP A 145 -3.31 -3.45 2.85
N THR A 146 -2.34 -3.09 3.68
CA THR A 146 -1.68 -3.99 4.64
C THR A 146 -1.82 -3.49 6.09
N PRO A 147 -1.87 -4.41 7.07
CA PRO A 147 -1.68 -4.07 8.48
C PRO A 147 -0.32 -3.41 8.75
N TYR A 148 -0.13 -2.89 9.95
CA TYR A 148 1.20 -2.40 10.35
C TYR A 148 2.18 -3.56 10.46
N ASP A 149 3.32 -3.42 9.81
CA ASP A 149 4.47 -4.33 9.91
C ASP A 149 5.76 -3.48 9.89
N PRO A 150 6.54 -3.42 10.98
CA PRO A 150 7.81 -2.68 11.00
C PRO A 150 8.83 -3.27 10.01
N ASP A 151 8.75 -4.57 9.71
CA ASP A 151 9.64 -5.24 8.77
C ASP A 151 9.23 -4.97 7.31
N ASP A 152 8.16 -4.20 7.06
CA ASP A 152 7.79 -3.76 5.71
C ASP A 152 8.56 -2.52 5.27
N TYR A 153 9.24 -1.81 6.19
CA TYR A 153 9.91 -0.56 5.89
C TYR A 153 11.29 -0.76 5.25
N VAL A 154 11.56 0.02 4.21
CA VAL A 154 12.89 0.17 3.57
C VAL A 154 13.29 1.64 3.67
N THR A 155 14.24 1.95 4.56
CA THR A 155 14.62 3.34 4.89
C THR A 155 15.72 3.90 4.02
N ASP A 156 16.44 3.05 3.29
CA ASP A 156 17.52 3.50 2.40
C ASP A 156 16.93 4.28 1.21
N CYS A 157 17.31 5.55 1.10
CA CYS A 157 16.96 6.36 -0.06
C CYS A 157 17.73 5.84 -1.29
N PRO A 158 17.05 5.47 -2.40
CA PRO A 158 17.70 4.90 -3.58
C PRO A 158 18.48 5.93 -4.42
N LEU A 159 18.55 7.19 -4.01
CA LEU A 159 19.31 8.23 -4.69
C LEU A 159 20.53 8.65 -3.84
N PRO A 160 21.75 8.65 -4.42
CA PRO A 160 22.92 9.18 -3.73
C PRO A 160 22.69 10.67 -3.45
N ALA A 161 22.64 11.02 -2.16
CA ALA A 161 22.51 12.36 -1.58
C ALA A 161 22.00 13.44 -2.55
N LEU A 162 20.70 13.45 -2.83
CA LEU A 162 20.08 14.64 -3.38
C LEU A 162 20.11 15.74 -2.29
N PRO A 163 20.71 16.91 -2.54
CA PRO A 163 20.78 17.96 -1.54
C PRO A 163 19.37 18.37 -1.08
N GLY A 164 19.09 18.24 0.22
CA GLY A 164 17.79 18.55 0.83
C GLY A 164 16.81 17.37 0.98
N LEU A 165 17.25 16.15 0.65
CA LEU A 165 16.52 14.88 0.85
C LEU A 165 17.18 13.98 1.90
N ASP A 166 18.08 14.55 2.71
CA ASP A 166 18.79 13.85 3.78
C ASP A 166 17.80 13.07 4.65
N ALA A 167 18.13 11.79 4.91
CA ALA A 167 17.29 10.84 5.60
C ALA A 167 16.83 11.44 6.94
N THR A 168 15.56 11.82 7.00
CA THR A 168 14.94 12.22 8.25
C THR A 168 14.49 10.94 8.93
N ASP A 169 14.71 10.90 10.24
CA ASP A 169 14.35 9.83 11.16
C ASP A 169 13.07 9.11 10.70
N PRO A 170 13.11 7.77 10.47
CA PRO A 170 11.96 7.02 9.99
C PRO A 170 10.75 7.13 10.93
N GLY A 171 10.94 7.71 12.14
CA GLY A 171 9.88 8.30 12.93
C GLY A 171 8.71 7.36 13.00
N THR A 172 8.93 6.21 13.65
CA THR A 172 8.01 5.07 13.77
C THR A 172 6.55 5.50 13.63
N ASN A 173 5.93 5.15 12.52
CA ASN A 173 4.50 5.31 12.32
C ASN A 173 3.84 4.03 12.85
N PRO A 174 3.11 4.05 13.98
CA PRO A 174 2.40 2.88 14.49
C PRO A 174 1.30 2.39 13.54
#